data_AF-A0A7K8ZY21-F1
#
_entry.id   AF-A0A7K8ZY21-F1
#
_cell.length_a   1.000
_cell.length_b   1.000
_cell.length_c   1.000
_cell.angle_alpha   90.00
_cell.angle_beta   90.00
_cell.angle_gamma   90.00
#
_symmetry.space_group_name_H-M   'P 1'
#
loop_
_entity.id
_entity.type
_entity.pdbx_description
1 polymer ?
#
loop_
_entity_poly.entity_id
_entity_poly.type
_entity_poly.pdbx_seq_one_letter_code
_entity_poly.pdbx_strand_id
1 'polypeptide(L)'
;MPTVSVKRELLFQALGRSYTDEEFDELCFEFGLELDEITSEKDIISKEKGEEKAKGASDVVLYKIDVPANRYDLLCLEGLVRGLQVFKERINVPRYEKIIPAEGEGQRLIITEQTTQIRPHAVAAVLRNITFTKDRYESFIDLQEKLHQNICRKRALVAIGTHDLDTISGPFTFTAKAPSEIKFKPLNQSQEYTASQIMDLYRTDSHLRHYLPLIENKPRYPVIYDSNGVVLSMPPIINGEHTKISLNTRNVFIECTGTDITKAKIVLDIIVTMFSEYCEKPFTVEAVEVVYPNGKTHIYPELAYRKEKVKPELINKRIGISETPSSLAKLLTRMCLKSNVIGNGNHLEIEIPPTRADIIHACDIIEDAAIAYGYNNIQMVIPKTYTIANQLPLNKLSELLRLDLAAAGFTEALTFALCSQEDIADKLGLDISATNAVRIANPKTLEFQVARTTLLPGLLKTIAANRKMPLPLKLFEISDIVVKDPNTDVGAKNYRHLCAIYYNKSPGFEIIHGLLDRVMQLLEVPPNEEKGYTIKAAEGSAFFPGRCAEVFAKGQSVGKLGVLHPDVITKFELTMPCSALEINIEPFV
;
A
#
# COMPACT_ATOMS: atom_id res chain seq x y z
N MET A 1 -1.79 3.39 6.17
CA MET A 1 -3.11 2.79 6.50
C MET A 1 -4.14 3.90 6.35
N PRO A 2 -5.43 3.62 6.10
CA PRO A 2 -6.44 4.69 6.10
C PRO A 2 -6.58 5.30 7.49
N THR A 3 -6.35 6.60 7.60
CA THR A 3 -6.52 7.35 8.85
C THR A 3 -7.81 8.15 8.79
N VAL A 4 -8.65 8.11 9.81
CA VAL A 4 -9.89 8.89 9.94
C VAL A 4 -9.72 9.94 11.03
N SER A 5 -9.87 11.21 10.66
CA SER A 5 -9.80 12.33 11.59
C SER A 5 -11.19 12.69 12.07
N VAL A 6 -11.43 12.59 13.37
CA VAL A 6 -12.73 12.86 13.99
C VAL A 6 -12.62 13.88 15.12
N LYS A 7 -13.60 14.78 15.23
CA LYS A 7 -13.70 15.72 16.35
C LYS A 7 -14.01 14.94 17.62
N ARG A 8 -13.15 15.02 18.63
CA ARG A 8 -13.26 14.21 19.87
C ARG A 8 -14.62 14.38 20.55
N GLU A 9 -15.05 15.62 20.74
CA GLU A 9 -16.32 15.91 21.42
C GLU A 9 -17.53 15.36 20.65
N LEU A 10 -17.49 15.42 19.32
CA LEU A 10 -18.56 14.88 18.48
C LEU A 10 -18.58 13.35 18.54
N LEU A 11 -17.41 12.72 18.50
CA LEU A 11 -17.25 11.27 18.66
C LEU A 11 -17.82 10.80 20.00
N PHE A 12 -17.48 11.46 21.11
CA PHE A 12 -17.95 11.09 22.44
C PHE A 12 -19.45 11.32 22.61
N GLN A 13 -19.97 12.42 22.04
CA GLN A 13 -21.40 12.68 21.98
C GLN A 13 -22.13 11.57 21.21
N ALA A 14 -21.60 11.15 20.07
CA ALA A 14 -22.18 10.08 19.24
C ALA A 14 -22.07 8.69 19.91
N LEU A 15 -21.01 8.45 20.68
CA LEU A 15 -20.85 7.24 21.51
C LEU A 15 -21.75 7.25 22.77
N GLY A 16 -22.32 8.41 23.14
CA GLY A 16 -23.12 8.59 24.35
C GLY A 16 -22.33 8.47 25.66
N ARG A 17 -20.99 8.59 25.59
CA ARG A 17 -20.07 8.49 26.73
C ARG A 17 -18.80 9.28 26.45
N SER A 18 -18.31 10.00 27.45
CA SER A 18 -16.96 10.58 27.46
C SER A 18 -15.93 9.53 27.88
N TYR A 19 -14.80 9.50 27.19
CA TYR A 19 -13.67 8.62 27.46
C TYR A 19 -12.44 9.45 27.84
N THR A 20 -11.53 8.89 28.63
CA THR A 20 -10.15 9.41 28.66
C THR A 20 -9.41 9.02 27.38
N ASP A 21 -8.27 9.65 27.12
CA ASP A 21 -7.46 9.32 25.94
C ASP A 21 -7.00 7.85 26.02
N GLU A 22 -6.61 7.35 27.20
CA GLU A 22 -6.23 5.95 27.42
C GLU A 22 -7.43 4.98 27.32
N GLU A 23 -8.59 5.34 27.85
CA GLU A 23 -9.78 4.48 27.73
C GLU A 23 -10.22 4.33 26.26
N PHE A 24 -10.06 5.38 25.45
CA PHE A 24 -10.41 5.34 24.04
C PHE A 24 -9.34 4.61 23.21
N ASP A 25 -8.06 4.76 23.55
CA ASP A 25 -6.98 4.00 22.94
C ASP A 25 -7.14 2.48 23.19
N GLU A 26 -7.45 2.08 24.42
CA GLU A 26 -7.75 0.67 24.74
C GLU A 26 -8.98 0.17 23.95
N LEU A 27 -10.02 0.99 23.81
CA LEU A 27 -11.18 0.66 22.98
C LEU A 27 -10.80 0.45 21.50
N CYS A 28 -9.90 1.28 20.98
CA CYS A 28 -9.37 1.13 19.63
C CYS A 28 -8.62 -0.19 19.51
N PHE A 29 -7.68 -0.45 20.42
CA PHE A 29 -6.87 -1.67 20.43
C PHE A 29 -7.72 -2.94 20.49
N GLU A 30 -8.71 -2.99 21.37
CA GLU A 30 -9.64 -4.13 21.50
C GLU A 30 -10.43 -4.41 20.21
N PHE A 31 -10.73 -3.38 19.41
CA PHE A 31 -11.47 -3.51 18.16
C PHE A 31 -10.58 -3.67 16.92
N GLY A 32 -9.26 -3.60 17.08
CA GLY A 32 -8.29 -3.64 15.96
C GLY A 32 -8.12 -2.31 15.22
N LEU A 33 -8.33 -1.20 15.93
CA LEU A 33 -8.01 0.17 15.51
C LEU A 33 -6.79 0.67 16.28
N GLU A 34 -6.21 1.78 15.82
CA GLU A 34 -5.09 2.44 16.49
C GLU A 34 -5.36 3.94 16.60
N LEU A 35 -5.20 4.52 17.79
CA LEU A 35 -5.24 5.97 17.97
C LEU A 35 -3.85 6.55 17.66
N ASP A 36 -3.60 6.86 16.39
CA ASP A 36 -2.28 7.28 15.87
C ASP A 36 -1.80 8.62 16.47
N GLU A 37 -2.66 9.64 16.47
CA GLU A 37 -2.29 10.98 16.96
C GLU A 37 -3.51 11.73 17.51
N ILE A 38 -3.30 12.47 18.59
CA ILE A 38 -4.24 13.47 19.11
C ILE A 38 -3.68 14.85 18.75
N THR A 39 -4.39 15.60 17.91
CA THR A 39 -3.93 16.87 17.34
C THR A 39 -5.07 17.86 17.19
N SER A 40 -4.83 19.04 16.64
CA SER A 40 -5.84 20.04 16.28
C SER A 40 -5.63 20.52 14.84
N GLU A 41 -6.66 21.11 14.23
CA GLU A 41 -6.52 21.72 12.88
C GLU A 41 -5.43 22.80 12.88
N LYS A 42 -5.34 23.56 13.98
CA LYS A 42 -4.31 24.57 14.22
C LYS A 42 -2.90 23.96 14.24
N ASP A 43 -2.71 22.84 14.93
CA ASP A 43 -1.41 22.16 15.01
C ASP A 43 -0.97 21.60 13.66
N ILE A 44 -1.91 21.00 12.91
CA ILE A 44 -1.66 20.49 11.56
C ILE A 44 -1.20 21.63 10.64
N ILE A 45 -1.95 22.74 10.60
CA ILE A 45 -1.61 23.89 9.74
C ILE A 45 -0.29 24.54 10.19
N SER A 46 -0.06 24.64 11.50
CA SER A 46 1.20 25.16 12.04
C SER A 46 2.40 24.34 11.58
N LYS A 47 2.31 23.01 11.67
CA LYS A 47 3.37 22.06 11.29
C LYS A 47 3.65 22.05 9.79
N GLU A 48 2.62 22.15 8.95
CA GLU A 48 2.78 22.06 7.48
C GLU A 48 3.02 23.40 6.79
N LYS A 49 2.37 24.47 7.27
CA LYS A 49 2.25 25.76 6.56
C LYS A 49 2.75 26.95 7.38
N GLY A 50 3.23 26.71 8.60
CA GLY A 50 3.77 27.72 9.52
C GLY A 50 2.71 28.39 10.38
N GLU A 51 3.15 28.93 11.53
CA GLU A 51 2.28 29.50 12.57
C GLU A 51 1.41 30.67 12.09
N GLU A 52 1.87 31.48 11.13
CA GLU A 52 1.08 32.62 10.64
C GLU A 52 -0.20 32.19 9.93
N LYS A 53 -0.16 31.06 9.21
CA LYS A 53 -1.35 30.51 8.54
C LYS A 53 -2.27 29.74 9.48
N ALA A 54 -1.78 29.39 10.67
CA ALA A 54 -2.58 28.78 11.73
C ALA A 54 -3.41 29.82 12.52
N LYS A 55 -3.14 31.12 12.37
CA LYS A 55 -3.92 32.20 12.99
C LYS A 55 -5.33 32.23 12.40
N GLY A 56 -6.30 31.65 13.12
CA GLY A 56 -7.70 31.54 12.73
C GLY A 56 -8.20 30.11 12.48
N ALA A 57 -7.29 29.12 12.53
CA ALA A 57 -7.64 27.70 12.47
C ALA A 57 -8.28 27.21 13.79
N SER A 58 -9.09 26.17 13.71
CA SER A 58 -9.77 25.63 14.88
C SER A 58 -8.81 24.93 15.84
N ASP A 59 -8.91 25.22 17.14
CA ASP A 59 -8.16 24.53 18.22
C ASP A 59 -8.94 23.31 18.76
N VAL A 60 -9.91 22.81 17.99
CA VAL A 60 -10.71 21.65 18.36
C VAL A 60 -9.83 20.41 18.32
N VAL A 61 -9.91 19.61 19.40
CA VAL A 61 -9.19 18.34 19.52
C VAL A 61 -9.73 17.32 18.52
N LEU A 62 -8.83 16.80 17.70
CA LEU A 62 -9.06 15.79 16.68
C LEU A 62 -8.33 14.50 17.08
N TYR A 63 -9.04 13.38 17.01
CA TYR A 63 -8.44 12.05 17.04
C TYR A 63 -8.17 11.60 15.60
N LYS A 64 -6.93 11.18 15.33
CA LYS A 64 -6.57 10.45 14.13
C LYS A 64 -6.58 8.97 14.45
N ILE A 65 -7.56 8.27 13.90
CA ILE A 65 -7.76 6.84 14.14
C ILE A 65 -7.36 6.09 12.88
N ASP A 66 -6.39 5.20 12.99
CA ASP A 66 -5.98 4.31 11.93
C ASP A 66 -6.92 3.10 11.86
N VAL A 67 -7.37 2.82 10.64
CA VAL A 67 -8.42 1.84 10.34
C VAL A 67 -7.88 0.80 9.37
N PRO A 68 -8.22 -0.49 9.53
CA PRO A 68 -7.86 -1.53 8.58
C PRO A 68 -8.33 -1.22 7.15
N ALA A 69 -7.45 -1.40 6.16
CA ALA A 69 -7.76 -1.06 4.77
C ALA A 69 -8.86 -1.93 4.11
N ASN A 70 -9.24 -3.04 4.75
CA ASN A 70 -10.32 -3.93 4.34
C ASN A 70 -11.70 -3.49 4.88
N ARG A 71 -11.77 -2.70 5.96
CA ARG A 71 -13.03 -2.28 6.60
C ARG A 71 -13.50 -0.91 6.10
N TYR A 72 -14.14 -0.92 4.94
CA TYR A 72 -14.65 0.31 4.30
C TYR A 72 -15.76 1.00 5.09
N ASP A 73 -16.50 0.25 5.90
CA ASP A 73 -17.56 0.73 6.77
C ASP A 73 -17.05 1.55 7.97
N LEU A 74 -15.74 1.64 8.17
CA LEU A 74 -15.10 2.38 9.26
C LEU A 74 -14.38 3.65 8.79
N LEU A 75 -14.55 4.05 7.52
CA LEU A 75 -13.87 5.20 6.93
C LEU A 75 -14.48 6.56 7.28
N CYS A 76 -15.52 6.61 8.10
CA CYS A 76 -16.13 7.85 8.57
C CYS A 76 -16.57 7.73 10.02
N LEU A 77 -16.95 8.86 10.62
CA LEU A 77 -17.38 8.92 12.02
C LEU A 77 -18.62 8.04 12.27
N GLU A 78 -19.60 8.10 11.37
CA GLU A 78 -20.84 7.31 11.43
C GLU A 78 -20.53 5.81 11.49
N GLY A 79 -19.61 5.39 10.63
CA GLY A 79 -19.11 4.02 10.54
C GLY A 79 -18.42 3.55 11.81
N LEU A 80 -17.44 4.33 12.29
CA LEU A 80 -16.68 4.05 13.52
C LEU A 80 -17.60 3.96 14.73
N VAL A 81 -18.45 4.97 14.94
CA VAL A 81 -19.39 5.01 16.06
C VAL A 81 -20.30 3.79 16.02
N ARG A 82 -20.90 3.48 14.88
CA ARG A 82 -21.80 2.34 14.75
C ARG A 82 -21.08 1.02 15.01
N GLY A 83 -19.88 0.83 14.46
CA GLY A 83 -19.06 -0.35 14.69
C GLY A 83 -18.74 -0.55 16.17
N LEU A 84 -18.23 0.50 16.83
CA LEU A 84 -17.87 0.46 18.26
C LEU A 84 -19.10 0.28 19.18
N GLN A 85 -20.23 0.91 18.85
CA GLN A 85 -21.46 0.76 19.62
C GLN A 85 -22.03 -0.66 19.55
N VAL A 86 -21.99 -1.30 18.36
CA VAL A 86 -22.38 -2.71 18.20
C VAL A 86 -21.39 -3.62 18.91
N PHE A 87 -20.08 -3.34 18.80
CA PHE A 87 -19.02 -4.12 19.45
C PHE A 87 -19.14 -4.17 20.97
N LYS A 88 -19.57 -3.05 21.56
CA LYS A 88 -19.86 -2.92 23.00
C LYS A 88 -21.29 -3.25 23.38
N GLU A 89 -22.07 -3.83 22.46
CA GLU A 89 -23.46 -4.29 22.68
C GLU A 89 -24.40 -3.16 23.16
N ARG A 90 -24.10 -1.91 22.83
CA ARG A 90 -24.91 -0.74 23.23
C ARG A 90 -26.05 -0.47 22.27
N ILE A 91 -25.92 -0.87 21.02
CA ILE A 91 -26.97 -0.81 20.00
C ILE A 91 -27.09 -2.16 19.27
N ASN A 92 -28.26 -2.39 18.69
CA ASN A 92 -28.45 -3.51 17.76
C ASN A 92 -27.86 -3.17 16.38
N VAL A 93 -27.45 -4.20 15.64
CA VAL A 93 -27.04 -4.05 14.23
C VAL A 93 -28.20 -3.47 13.42
N PRO A 94 -28.05 -2.29 12.79
CA PRO A 94 -29.12 -1.71 12.00
C PRO A 94 -29.39 -2.52 10.73
N ARG A 95 -30.63 -2.44 10.25
CA ARG A 95 -31.05 -3.08 9.00
C ARG A 95 -31.16 -2.02 7.92
N TYR A 96 -30.41 -2.21 6.83
CA TYR A 96 -30.49 -1.36 5.65
C TYR A 96 -31.53 -1.92 4.70
N GLU A 97 -32.52 -1.11 4.35
CA GLU A 97 -33.61 -1.51 3.48
C GLU A 97 -33.62 -0.67 2.21
N LYS A 98 -33.73 -1.33 1.05
CA LYS A 98 -34.00 -0.62 -0.19
C LYS A 98 -35.49 -0.40 -0.35
N ILE A 99 -35.87 0.81 -0.70
CA ILE A 99 -37.23 1.20 -1.07
C ILE A 99 -37.30 1.18 -2.59
N ILE A 100 -38.25 0.43 -3.14
CA ILE A 100 -38.54 0.41 -4.57
C ILE A 100 -39.71 1.39 -4.80
N PRO A 101 -39.50 2.50 -5.52
CA PRO A 101 -40.57 3.43 -5.88
C PRO A 101 -41.67 2.75 -6.71
N ALA A 102 -42.87 3.33 -6.72
CA ALA A 102 -43.93 2.87 -7.59
C ALA A 102 -43.54 3.04 -9.08
N GLU A 103 -44.18 2.27 -9.96
CA GLU A 103 -43.89 2.28 -11.38
C GLU A 103 -44.07 3.69 -11.96
N GLY A 104 -43.01 4.24 -12.57
CA GLY A 104 -42.99 5.60 -13.12
C GLY A 104 -42.57 6.71 -12.14
N GLU A 105 -42.46 6.43 -10.84
CA GLU A 105 -42.04 7.41 -9.82
C GLU A 105 -40.54 7.33 -9.48
N GLY A 106 -39.88 6.22 -9.84
CA GLY A 106 -38.47 5.98 -9.57
C GLY A 106 -37.52 6.69 -10.53
N GLN A 107 -36.31 6.98 -10.03
CA GLN A 107 -35.23 7.52 -10.86
C GLN A 107 -34.60 6.42 -11.74
N ARG A 108 -34.13 6.82 -12.92
CA ARG A 108 -33.51 5.91 -13.90
C ARG A 108 -32.20 6.49 -14.41
N LEU A 109 -31.18 5.64 -14.57
CA LEU A 109 -29.89 5.98 -15.18
C LEU A 109 -29.63 5.08 -16.40
N ILE A 110 -29.54 5.68 -17.58
CA ILE A 110 -29.40 4.97 -18.85
C ILE A 110 -27.94 5.00 -19.30
N ILE A 111 -27.31 3.85 -19.43
CA ILE A 111 -25.95 3.69 -19.93
C ILE A 111 -25.99 3.40 -21.43
N THR A 112 -25.19 4.14 -22.19
CA THR A 112 -25.12 4.03 -23.65
C THR A 112 -23.84 3.31 -24.11
N GLU A 113 -23.82 2.74 -25.32
CA GLU A 113 -22.66 1.96 -25.84
C GLU A 113 -21.35 2.76 -25.91
N GLN A 114 -21.44 4.09 -26.01
CA GLN A 114 -20.29 4.97 -26.13
C GLN A 114 -19.39 4.92 -24.89
N THR A 115 -19.90 4.52 -23.72
CA THR A 115 -19.11 4.44 -22.48
C THR A 115 -18.26 3.17 -22.40
N THR A 116 -18.57 2.12 -23.16
CA THR A 116 -17.97 0.78 -23.02
C THR A 116 -16.44 0.78 -23.18
N GLN A 117 -15.91 1.65 -24.04
CA GLN A 117 -14.45 1.72 -24.31
C GLN A 117 -13.66 2.53 -23.26
N ILE A 118 -14.36 3.21 -22.35
CA ILE A 118 -13.74 4.17 -21.42
C ILE A 118 -14.06 3.78 -19.97
N ARG A 119 -15.35 3.73 -19.62
CA ARG A 119 -15.88 3.37 -18.29
C ARG A 119 -17.22 2.65 -18.50
N PRO A 120 -17.21 1.31 -18.66
CA PRO A 120 -18.38 0.54 -19.11
C PRO A 120 -19.53 0.46 -18.09
N HIS A 121 -19.29 0.81 -16.83
CA HIS A 121 -20.24 0.56 -15.75
C HIS A 121 -20.62 1.85 -15.01
N ALA A 122 -21.88 1.92 -14.61
CA ALA A 122 -22.37 2.87 -13.63
C ALA A 122 -23.43 2.22 -12.75
N VAL A 123 -23.49 2.63 -11.49
CA VAL A 123 -24.55 2.26 -10.53
C VAL A 123 -25.01 3.52 -9.81
N ALA A 124 -26.25 3.56 -9.34
CA ALA A 124 -26.78 4.74 -8.66
C ALA A 124 -27.79 4.41 -7.57
N ALA A 125 -28.04 5.37 -6.68
CA ALA A 125 -29.01 5.29 -5.59
C ALA A 125 -29.49 6.70 -5.21
N VAL A 126 -30.58 6.79 -4.44
CA VAL A 126 -31.06 8.05 -3.88
C VAL A 126 -31.20 7.95 -2.36
N LEU A 127 -30.70 8.96 -1.65
CA LEU A 127 -31.01 9.20 -0.25
C LEU A 127 -32.06 10.31 -0.16
N ARG A 128 -33.25 9.98 0.34
CA ARG A 128 -34.39 10.91 0.46
C ARG A 128 -34.42 11.61 1.80
N ASN A 129 -34.77 12.89 1.78
CA ASN A 129 -34.98 13.72 2.97
C ASN A 129 -33.83 13.63 4.00
N ILE A 130 -32.59 13.65 3.51
CA ILE A 130 -31.41 13.68 4.37
C ILE A 130 -31.34 14.98 5.16
N THR A 131 -30.84 14.91 6.39
CA THR A 131 -30.59 16.09 7.23
C THR A 131 -29.09 16.31 7.43
N PHE A 132 -28.55 17.25 6.65
CA PHE A 132 -27.18 17.72 6.80
C PHE A 132 -27.06 18.76 7.91
N THR A 133 -26.18 18.47 8.87
CA THR A 133 -25.50 19.49 9.67
C THR A 133 -24.15 19.78 9.04
N LYS A 134 -23.46 20.83 9.50
CA LYS A 134 -22.10 21.14 9.03
C LYS A 134 -21.17 19.93 9.15
N ASP A 135 -21.14 19.28 10.32
CA ASP A 135 -20.27 18.13 10.57
C ASP A 135 -20.65 16.90 9.73
N ARG A 136 -21.94 16.63 9.55
CA ARG A 136 -22.40 15.50 8.70
C ARG A 136 -22.06 15.72 7.24
N TYR A 137 -22.18 16.95 6.76
CA TYR A 137 -21.81 17.29 5.39
C TYR A 137 -20.29 17.15 5.18
N GLU A 138 -19.49 17.65 6.12
CA GLU A 138 -18.02 17.46 6.11
C GLU A 138 -17.66 15.96 6.12
N SER A 139 -18.29 15.15 6.99
CA SER A 139 -18.10 13.69 7.06
C SER A 139 -18.49 12.99 5.74
N PHE A 140 -19.59 13.42 5.10
CA PHE A 140 -20.06 12.86 3.83
C PHE A 140 -19.05 13.06 2.70
N ILE A 141 -18.52 14.28 2.58
CA ILE A 141 -17.49 14.61 1.59
C ILE A 141 -16.17 13.89 1.91
N ASP A 142 -15.79 13.81 3.18
CA ASP A 142 -14.58 13.12 3.62
C ASP A 142 -14.63 11.61 3.33
N LEU A 143 -15.76 10.95 3.60
CA LEU A 143 -15.97 9.55 3.21
C LEU A 143 -15.81 9.36 1.70
N GLN A 144 -16.39 10.24 0.89
CA GLN A 144 -16.30 10.17 -0.56
C GLN A 144 -14.83 10.22 -1.02
N GLU A 145 -14.04 11.17 -0.48
CA GLU A 145 -12.64 11.33 -0.84
C GLU A 145 -11.78 10.15 -0.35
N LYS A 146 -12.01 9.63 0.87
CA LYS A 146 -11.33 8.43 1.38
C LYS A 146 -11.58 7.21 0.50
N LEU A 147 -12.83 6.99 0.08
CA LEU A 147 -13.16 5.91 -0.84
C LEU A 147 -12.48 6.12 -2.21
N HIS A 148 -12.43 7.36 -2.72
CA HIS A 148 -11.71 7.70 -3.94
C HIS A 148 -10.22 7.38 -3.88
N GLN A 149 -9.57 7.71 -2.76
CA GLN A 149 -8.13 7.49 -2.58
C GLN A 149 -7.79 6.01 -2.37
N ASN A 150 -8.61 5.28 -1.62
CA ASN A 150 -8.38 3.88 -1.27
C ASN A 150 -8.98 2.91 -2.31
N ILE A 151 -10.20 2.39 -2.07
CA ILE A 151 -10.80 1.28 -2.85
C ILE A 151 -10.93 1.61 -4.33
N CYS A 152 -11.14 2.90 -4.67
CA CYS A 152 -11.27 3.36 -6.04
C CYS A 152 -9.94 3.56 -6.78
N ARG A 153 -8.80 3.45 -6.08
CA ARG A 153 -7.43 3.72 -6.57
C ARG A 153 -7.31 5.08 -7.26
N LYS A 154 -7.53 6.17 -6.51
CA LYS A 154 -7.52 7.55 -7.04
C LYS A 154 -8.45 7.70 -8.24
N ARG A 155 -9.70 7.28 -8.07
CA ARG A 155 -10.79 7.31 -9.07
C ARG A 155 -10.59 6.46 -10.33
N ALA A 156 -9.45 5.76 -10.46
CA ALA A 156 -9.13 4.96 -11.63
C ALA A 156 -10.16 3.85 -11.87
N LEU A 157 -10.57 3.15 -10.81
CA LEU A 157 -11.53 2.04 -10.90
C LEU A 157 -12.98 2.50 -10.77
N VAL A 158 -13.26 3.42 -9.86
CA VAL A 158 -14.60 3.92 -9.53
C VAL A 158 -14.53 5.42 -9.25
N ALA A 159 -15.49 6.20 -9.75
CA ALA A 159 -15.63 7.61 -9.47
C ALA A 159 -17.05 7.84 -8.99
N ILE A 160 -17.18 8.58 -7.89
CA ILE A 160 -18.44 8.82 -7.19
C ILE A 160 -18.83 10.25 -7.48
N GLY A 161 -20.03 10.46 -7.98
CA GLY A 161 -20.72 11.74 -7.99
C GLY A 161 -21.84 11.75 -6.96
N THR A 162 -22.09 12.93 -6.45
CA THR A 162 -23.14 13.21 -5.48
C THR A 162 -23.79 14.51 -5.92
N HIS A 163 -25.10 14.47 -6.08
CA HIS A 163 -25.89 15.50 -6.74
C HIS A 163 -27.12 15.87 -5.92
N ASP A 164 -27.43 17.15 -5.88
CA ASP A 164 -28.70 17.63 -5.35
C ASP A 164 -29.82 17.27 -6.33
N LEU A 165 -30.59 16.24 -5.99
CA LEU A 165 -31.66 15.71 -6.84
C LEU A 165 -32.77 16.74 -7.07
N ASP A 166 -32.97 17.70 -6.16
CA ASP A 166 -34.01 18.71 -6.27
C ASP A 166 -33.71 19.75 -7.37
N THR A 167 -32.46 19.77 -7.87
CA THR A 167 -32.00 20.68 -8.95
C THR A 167 -32.06 20.08 -10.35
N ILE A 168 -32.34 18.77 -10.48
CA ILE A 168 -32.25 18.01 -11.73
C ILE A 168 -33.50 17.15 -11.94
N SER A 169 -33.69 16.62 -13.14
CA SER A 169 -34.84 15.76 -13.44
C SER A 169 -34.43 14.52 -14.22
N GLY A 170 -34.91 13.36 -13.77
CA GLY A 170 -34.74 12.10 -14.49
C GLY A 170 -35.58 12.02 -15.79
N PRO A 171 -35.35 11.02 -16.65
CA PRO A 171 -34.28 10.02 -16.56
C PRO A 171 -32.89 10.62 -16.85
N PHE A 172 -31.87 10.05 -16.22
CA PHE A 172 -30.47 10.42 -16.41
C PHE A 172 -29.80 9.56 -17.48
N THR A 173 -28.82 10.11 -18.20
CA THR A 173 -28.09 9.41 -19.27
C THR A 173 -26.58 9.46 -19.04
N PHE A 174 -25.94 8.30 -18.87
CA PHE A 174 -24.49 8.13 -18.87
C PHE A 174 -23.99 7.76 -20.28
N THR A 175 -23.26 8.69 -20.89
CA THR A 175 -22.75 8.55 -22.26
C THR A 175 -21.31 9.05 -22.37
N ALA A 176 -20.73 8.93 -23.57
CA ALA A 176 -19.44 9.54 -23.88
C ALA A 176 -19.51 10.31 -25.20
N LYS A 177 -19.04 11.57 -25.16
CA LYS A 177 -19.06 12.51 -26.30
C LYS A 177 -17.66 13.05 -26.59
N ALA A 178 -17.48 13.68 -27.75
CA ALA A 178 -16.23 14.35 -28.04
C ALA A 178 -16.00 15.49 -27.03
N PRO A 179 -14.76 15.76 -26.57
CA PRO A 179 -14.48 16.78 -25.57
C PRO A 179 -14.98 18.19 -25.92
N SER A 180 -15.06 18.53 -27.21
CA SER A 180 -15.60 19.80 -27.71
C SER A 180 -17.12 19.92 -27.61
N GLU A 181 -17.85 18.80 -27.48
CA GLU A 181 -19.32 18.76 -27.46
C GLU A 181 -19.89 18.80 -26.04
N ILE A 182 -19.04 18.67 -25.02
CA ILE A 182 -19.43 18.70 -23.62
C ILE A 182 -19.12 20.11 -23.11
N LYS A 183 -20.15 20.87 -22.75
CA LYS A 183 -20.01 22.21 -22.17
C LYS A 183 -20.86 22.32 -20.92
N PHE A 184 -20.23 22.70 -19.80
CA PHE A 184 -20.93 22.91 -18.53
C PHE A 184 -20.10 23.79 -17.60
N LYS A 185 -20.72 24.21 -16.50
CA LYS A 185 -20.06 24.94 -15.42
C LYS A 185 -19.53 23.93 -14.39
N PRO A 186 -18.21 23.67 -14.32
CA PRO A 186 -17.65 22.73 -13.35
C PRO A 186 -17.68 23.31 -11.93
N LEU A 187 -17.61 22.42 -10.95
CA LEU A 187 -17.68 22.75 -9.53
C LEU A 187 -16.70 23.87 -9.13
N ASN A 188 -17.19 24.83 -8.36
CA ASN A 188 -16.48 26.01 -7.85
C ASN A 188 -15.91 26.94 -8.95
N GLN A 189 -16.43 26.85 -10.18
CA GLN A 189 -16.12 27.81 -11.24
C GLN A 189 -17.31 28.73 -11.51
N SER A 190 -17.06 29.92 -12.06
CA SER A 190 -18.10 30.91 -12.37
C SER A 190 -18.63 30.82 -13.80
N GLN A 191 -17.78 30.38 -14.74
CA GLN A 191 -18.07 30.32 -16.17
C GLN A 191 -18.26 28.87 -16.66
N GLU A 192 -18.90 28.73 -17.83
CA GLU A 192 -18.99 27.46 -18.53
C GLU A 192 -17.75 27.21 -19.37
N TYR A 193 -17.28 25.96 -19.35
CA TYR A 193 -16.13 25.51 -20.11
C TYR A 193 -16.50 24.28 -20.93
N THR A 194 -15.85 24.12 -22.08
CA THR A 194 -15.87 22.84 -22.79
C THR A 194 -14.98 21.82 -22.07
N ALA A 195 -15.21 20.52 -22.25
CA ALA A 195 -14.38 19.51 -21.59
C ALA A 195 -12.89 19.59 -21.99
N SER A 196 -12.57 20.01 -23.22
CA SER A 196 -11.19 20.33 -23.62
C SER A 196 -10.59 21.45 -22.76
N GLN A 197 -11.33 22.55 -22.57
CA GLN A 197 -10.89 23.67 -21.73
C GLN A 197 -10.78 23.27 -20.25
N ILE A 198 -11.66 22.40 -19.77
CA ILE A 198 -11.61 21.86 -18.40
C ILE A 198 -10.32 21.08 -18.17
N MET A 199 -9.89 20.26 -19.14
CA MET A 199 -8.62 19.54 -19.04
C MET A 199 -7.44 20.51 -18.88
N ASP A 200 -7.39 21.55 -19.72
CA ASP A 200 -6.32 22.55 -19.65
C ASP A 200 -6.36 23.38 -18.36
N LEU A 201 -7.55 23.80 -17.93
CA LEU A 201 -7.77 24.54 -16.68
C LEU A 201 -7.19 23.80 -15.46
N TYR A 202 -7.39 22.49 -15.41
CA TYR A 202 -6.98 21.68 -14.25
C TYR A 202 -5.59 21.05 -14.38
N ARG A 203 -4.83 21.29 -15.47
CA ARG A 203 -3.43 20.81 -15.58
C ARG A 203 -2.55 21.35 -14.45
N THR A 204 -2.82 22.58 -14.01
CA THR A 204 -2.09 23.27 -12.94
C THR A 204 -2.75 23.11 -11.56
N ASP A 205 -3.93 22.51 -11.48
CA ASP A 205 -4.65 22.31 -10.22
C ASP A 205 -3.91 21.28 -9.35
N SER A 206 -3.71 21.59 -8.07
CA SER A 206 -2.92 20.74 -7.18
C SER A 206 -3.60 19.39 -6.91
N HIS A 207 -4.93 19.32 -6.97
CA HIS A 207 -5.71 18.13 -6.68
C HIS A 207 -6.08 17.40 -7.98
N LEU A 208 -6.75 18.08 -8.91
CA LEU A 208 -7.39 17.46 -10.08
C LEU A 208 -6.41 17.03 -11.17
N ARG A 209 -5.20 17.62 -11.25
CA ARG A 209 -4.18 17.25 -12.25
C ARG A 209 -3.86 15.75 -12.27
N HIS A 210 -4.00 15.10 -11.12
CA HIS A 210 -3.67 13.68 -10.95
C HIS A 210 -4.72 12.75 -11.59
N TYR A 211 -5.93 13.25 -11.86
CA TYR A 211 -7.02 12.45 -12.44
C TYR A 211 -7.19 12.66 -13.94
N LEU A 212 -6.67 13.75 -14.52
CA LEU A 212 -6.79 14.04 -15.96
C LEU A 212 -6.27 12.89 -16.85
N PRO A 213 -5.08 12.28 -16.57
CA PRO A 213 -4.55 11.21 -17.41
C PRO A 213 -5.43 9.97 -17.52
N LEU A 214 -6.44 9.81 -16.65
CA LEU A 214 -7.37 8.68 -16.68
C LEU A 214 -8.21 8.66 -17.97
N ILE A 215 -8.52 9.82 -18.54
CA ILE A 215 -9.34 9.92 -19.76
C ILE A 215 -8.75 10.85 -20.83
N GLU A 216 -7.71 11.64 -20.54
CA GLU A 216 -7.15 12.65 -21.46
C GLU A 216 -6.82 12.10 -22.86
N ASN A 217 -6.29 10.88 -22.94
CA ASN A 217 -5.88 10.27 -24.22
C ASN A 217 -7.01 9.50 -24.93
N LYS A 218 -8.26 9.65 -24.50
CA LYS A 218 -9.42 8.95 -25.07
C LYS A 218 -10.14 9.83 -26.11
N PRO A 219 -10.70 9.24 -27.17
CA PRO A 219 -11.38 10.01 -28.22
C PRO A 219 -12.70 10.65 -27.75
N ARG A 220 -13.29 10.16 -26.66
CA ARG A 220 -14.53 10.64 -26.06
C ARG A 220 -14.39 10.64 -24.55
N TYR A 221 -15.09 11.56 -23.88
CA TYR A 221 -15.10 11.66 -22.42
C TYR A 221 -16.45 11.25 -21.85
N PRO A 222 -16.46 10.56 -20.69
CA PRO A 222 -17.69 10.19 -20.01
C PRO A 222 -18.41 11.42 -19.47
N VAL A 223 -19.72 11.45 -19.59
CA VAL A 223 -20.58 12.55 -19.12
C VAL A 223 -21.95 12.00 -18.72
N ILE A 224 -22.54 12.61 -17.69
CA ILE A 224 -23.90 12.28 -17.24
C ILE A 224 -24.81 13.49 -17.46
N TYR A 225 -25.96 13.25 -18.10
CA TYR A 225 -26.99 14.24 -18.37
C TYR A 225 -28.29 13.94 -17.62
N ASP A 226 -29.06 14.97 -17.33
CA ASP A 226 -30.48 14.86 -16.94
C ASP A 226 -31.41 14.91 -18.17
N SER A 227 -32.72 14.85 -17.96
CA SER A 227 -33.71 14.90 -19.04
C SER A 227 -33.85 16.28 -19.71
N ASN A 228 -33.40 17.35 -19.03
CA ASN A 228 -33.33 18.71 -19.58
C ASN A 228 -32.03 18.98 -20.35
N GLY A 229 -31.12 17.99 -20.42
CA GLY A 229 -29.80 18.14 -21.05
C GLY A 229 -28.76 18.85 -20.18
N VAL A 230 -29.03 19.01 -18.88
CA VAL A 230 -28.07 19.54 -17.90
C VAL A 230 -27.00 18.50 -17.62
N VAL A 231 -25.73 18.92 -17.62
CA VAL A 231 -24.60 18.05 -17.24
C VAL A 231 -24.52 17.94 -15.72
N LEU A 232 -24.68 16.72 -15.20
CA LEU A 232 -24.45 16.37 -13.80
C LEU A 232 -22.96 16.35 -13.48
N SER A 233 -22.20 15.57 -14.25
CA SER A 233 -20.77 15.36 -14.01
C SER A 233 -20.03 14.94 -15.28
N MET A 234 -18.71 15.11 -15.25
CA MET A 234 -17.77 14.55 -16.23
C MET A 234 -16.83 13.57 -15.51
N PRO A 235 -17.25 12.30 -15.28
CA PRO A 235 -16.42 11.33 -14.59
C PRO A 235 -15.14 11.01 -15.36
N PRO A 236 -13.99 10.76 -14.69
CA PRO A 236 -13.77 10.78 -13.23
C PRO A 236 -13.28 12.14 -12.69
N ILE A 237 -13.43 13.24 -13.45
CA ILE A 237 -12.72 14.49 -13.20
C ILE A 237 -13.47 15.37 -12.21
N ILE A 238 -14.66 15.83 -12.57
CA ILE A 238 -15.36 16.88 -11.81
C ILE A 238 -16.88 16.82 -12.01
N ASN A 239 -17.62 17.26 -11.00
CA ASN A 239 -19.08 17.42 -11.04
C ASN A 239 -19.45 18.83 -11.53
N GLY A 240 -20.71 19.02 -11.95
CA GLY A 240 -21.27 20.29 -12.35
C GLY A 240 -21.72 21.13 -11.16
N GLU A 241 -21.49 22.45 -11.23
CA GLU A 241 -21.89 23.41 -10.20
C GLU A 241 -23.41 23.46 -10.00
N HIS A 242 -24.20 23.22 -11.06
CA HIS A 242 -25.66 23.22 -11.01
C HIS A 242 -26.23 22.19 -10.01
N THR A 243 -25.55 21.06 -9.89
CA THR A 243 -26.00 19.90 -9.10
C THR A 243 -25.29 19.79 -7.75
N LYS A 244 -24.57 20.84 -7.36
CA LYS A 244 -23.74 20.85 -6.17
C LYS A 244 -24.59 20.66 -4.92
N ILE A 245 -24.24 19.65 -4.12
CA ILE A 245 -24.83 19.46 -2.81
C ILE A 245 -24.42 20.58 -1.83
N SER A 246 -25.34 20.93 -0.95
CA SER A 246 -25.16 21.96 0.07
C SER A 246 -25.78 21.51 1.40
N LEU A 247 -25.65 22.33 2.45
CA LEU A 247 -26.31 22.08 3.74
C LEU A 247 -27.84 22.05 3.64
N ASN A 248 -28.43 22.65 2.60
CA ASN A 248 -29.87 22.69 2.40
C ASN A 248 -30.39 21.52 1.56
N THR A 249 -29.51 20.74 0.94
CA THR A 249 -29.88 19.62 0.08
C THR A 249 -30.66 18.58 0.90
N ARG A 250 -31.82 18.16 0.39
CA ARG A 250 -32.68 17.16 1.03
C ARG A 250 -32.67 15.83 0.31
N ASN A 251 -32.57 15.84 -1.01
CA ASN A 251 -32.54 14.61 -1.80
C ASN A 251 -31.20 14.50 -2.51
N VAL A 252 -30.45 13.42 -2.25
CA VAL A 252 -29.12 13.22 -2.84
C VAL A 252 -29.20 12.07 -3.83
N PHE A 253 -28.95 12.38 -5.11
CA PHE A 253 -28.70 11.37 -6.13
C PHE A 253 -27.21 11.05 -6.14
N ILE A 254 -26.88 9.77 -6.01
CA ILE A 254 -25.51 9.29 -5.92
C ILE A 254 -25.27 8.34 -7.07
N GLU A 255 -24.24 8.58 -7.86
CA GLU A 255 -23.84 7.71 -8.96
C GLU A 255 -22.35 7.34 -8.87
N CYS A 256 -22.05 6.07 -9.15
CA CYS A 256 -20.71 5.53 -9.14
C CYS A 256 -20.40 4.96 -10.53
N THR A 257 -19.49 5.61 -11.27
CA THR A 257 -19.06 5.16 -12.60
C THR A 257 -17.70 4.48 -12.53
N GLY A 258 -17.46 3.45 -13.32
CA GLY A 258 -16.23 2.68 -13.16
C GLY A 258 -15.87 1.72 -14.28
N THR A 259 -14.65 1.21 -14.18
CA THR A 259 -14.15 0.07 -14.96
C THR A 259 -14.38 -1.26 -14.23
N ASP A 260 -14.65 -1.24 -12.93
CA ASP A 260 -14.92 -2.40 -12.09
C ASP A 260 -16.32 -2.28 -11.46
N ILE A 261 -17.26 -3.11 -11.93
CA ILE A 261 -18.66 -3.10 -11.47
C ILE A 261 -18.78 -3.52 -10.00
N THR A 262 -17.99 -4.49 -9.55
CA THR A 262 -18.08 -5.02 -8.18
C THR A 262 -17.66 -3.94 -7.19
N LYS A 263 -16.57 -3.22 -7.48
CA LYS A 263 -16.14 -2.09 -6.65
C LYS A 263 -17.13 -0.94 -6.72
N ALA A 264 -17.70 -0.64 -7.88
CA ALA A 264 -18.70 0.43 -8.00
C ALA A 264 -19.93 0.15 -7.12
N LYS A 265 -20.40 -1.11 -7.10
CA LYS A 265 -21.46 -1.58 -6.20
C LYS A 265 -21.10 -1.44 -4.73
N ILE A 266 -19.92 -1.92 -4.32
CA ILE A 266 -19.46 -1.82 -2.93
C ILE A 266 -19.37 -0.36 -2.48
N VAL A 267 -18.79 0.50 -3.31
CA VAL A 267 -18.64 1.93 -3.00
C VAL A 267 -20.01 2.62 -2.85
N LEU A 268 -20.95 2.32 -3.74
CA LEU A 268 -22.33 2.81 -3.63
C LEU A 268 -22.98 2.32 -2.33
N ASP A 269 -22.93 1.01 -2.08
CA ASP A 269 -23.49 0.38 -0.89
C ASP A 269 -22.89 0.97 0.40
N ILE A 270 -21.58 1.22 0.46
CA ILE A 270 -20.93 1.86 1.62
C ILE A 270 -21.48 3.28 1.83
N ILE A 271 -21.48 4.15 0.82
CA ILE A 271 -21.94 5.54 1.02
C ILE A 271 -23.39 5.58 1.50
N VAL A 272 -24.28 4.83 0.84
CA VAL A 272 -25.70 4.85 1.19
C VAL A 272 -25.98 4.20 2.53
N THR A 273 -25.26 3.13 2.90
CA THR A 273 -25.44 2.49 4.22
C THR A 273 -24.89 3.36 5.34
N MET A 274 -23.79 4.11 5.12
CA MET A 274 -23.24 5.00 6.15
C MET A 274 -24.19 6.18 6.44
N PHE A 275 -24.77 6.80 5.42
CA PHE A 275 -25.49 8.07 5.55
C PHE A 275 -27.02 7.96 5.53
N SER A 276 -27.58 6.79 5.22
CA SER A 276 -29.03 6.55 5.33
C SER A 276 -29.56 6.68 6.76
N GLU A 277 -28.71 6.66 7.79
CA GLU A 277 -29.12 6.94 9.17
C GLU A 277 -29.64 8.37 9.39
N TYR A 278 -29.29 9.30 8.49
CA TYR A 278 -29.72 10.69 8.54
C TYR A 278 -30.90 11.01 7.61
N CYS A 279 -31.47 10.00 6.94
CA CYS A 279 -32.71 10.13 6.20
C CYS A 279 -33.91 10.18 7.15
N GLU A 280 -35.00 10.83 6.73
CA GLU A 280 -36.24 10.94 7.53
C GLU A 280 -36.77 9.58 7.99
N LYS A 281 -36.70 8.56 7.11
CA LYS A 281 -36.83 7.16 7.48
C LYS A 281 -35.42 6.54 7.57
N PRO A 282 -34.85 6.38 8.77
CA PRO A 282 -33.46 5.97 8.93
C PRO A 282 -33.19 4.59 8.30
N PHE A 283 -31.97 4.43 7.80
CA PHE A 283 -31.47 3.19 7.18
C PHE A 283 -32.25 2.72 5.96
N THR A 284 -32.91 3.65 5.27
CA THR A 284 -33.58 3.37 4.00
C THR A 284 -32.92 4.07 2.84
N VAL A 285 -32.91 3.41 1.68
CA VAL A 285 -32.30 3.93 0.45
C VAL A 285 -33.28 3.72 -0.69
N GLU A 286 -33.57 4.80 -1.43
CA GLU A 286 -34.41 4.70 -2.62
C GLU A 286 -33.61 4.11 -3.78
N ALA A 287 -34.18 3.09 -4.40
CA ALA A 287 -33.54 2.37 -5.47
C ALA A 287 -33.67 3.10 -6.82
N VAL A 288 -32.62 3.00 -7.64
CA VAL A 288 -32.52 3.54 -9.00
C VAL A 288 -32.44 2.40 -10.00
N GLU A 289 -33.23 2.49 -11.06
CA GLU A 289 -33.16 1.56 -12.18
C GLU A 289 -32.02 1.98 -13.12
N VAL A 290 -31.02 1.12 -13.28
CA VAL A 290 -29.92 1.32 -14.23
C VAL A 290 -30.16 0.46 -15.47
N VAL A 291 -30.25 1.13 -16.63
CA VAL A 291 -30.48 0.51 -17.93
C VAL A 291 -29.14 0.38 -18.65
N TYR A 292 -28.73 -0.83 -19.00
CA TYR A 292 -27.48 -1.10 -19.71
C TYR A 292 -27.66 -1.01 -21.23
N PRO A 293 -26.57 -0.88 -22.01
CA PRO A 293 -26.65 -0.73 -23.47
C PRO A 293 -27.35 -1.91 -24.17
N ASN A 294 -27.31 -3.09 -23.57
CA ASN A 294 -28.01 -4.29 -24.07
C ASN A 294 -29.51 -4.33 -23.73
N GLY A 295 -30.06 -3.26 -23.16
CA GLY A 295 -31.45 -3.17 -22.73
C GLY A 295 -31.77 -3.86 -21.40
N LYS A 296 -30.80 -4.53 -20.76
CA LYS A 296 -31.01 -5.13 -19.44
C LYS A 296 -31.11 -4.04 -18.37
N THR A 297 -32.03 -4.22 -17.45
CA THR A 297 -32.25 -3.30 -16.33
C THR A 297 -31.84 -3.97 -15.03
N HIS A 298 -31.21 -3.21 -14.14
CA HIS A 298 -30.82 -3.65 -12.82
C HIS A 298 -31.18 -2.59 -11.79
N ILE A 299 -31.62 -3.01 -10.62
CA ILE A 299 -32.03 -2.12 -9.53
C ILE A 299 -30.88 -2.00 -8.52
N TYR A 300 -30.41 -0.77 -8.30
CA TYR A 300 -29.36 -0.45 -7.34
C TYR A 300 -29.88 0.51 -6.26
N PRO A 301 -29.29 0.54 -5.05
CA PRO A 301 -28.24 -0.35 -4.59
C PRO A 301 -28.78 -1.77 -4.37
N GLU A 302 -27.90 -2.77 -4.43
CA GLU A 302 -28.34 -4.16 -4.24
C GLU A 302 -28.65 -4.45 -2.77
N LEU A 303 -27.84 -3.88 -1.86
CA LEU A 303 -27.89 -4.09 -0.41
C LEU A 303 -27.98 -5.57 -0.04
N ALA A 304 -27.08 -6.37 -0.63
CA ALA A 304 -27.12 -7.82 -0.51
C ALA A 304 -26.74 -8.27 0.90
N TYR A 305 -27.68 -8.91 1.60
CA TYR A 305 -27.44 -9.64 2.83
C TYR A 305 -27.12 -11.10 2.49
N ARG A 306 -25.83 -11.46 2.55
CA ARG A 306 -25.39 -12.83 2.28
C ARG A 306 -25.58 -13.68 3.53
N LYS A 307 -25.88 -14.97 3.33
CA LYS A 307 -26.00 -15.92 4.43
C LYS A 307 -24.98 -17.03 4.25
N GLU A 308 -24.16 -17.23 5.27
CA GLU A 308 -23.21 -18.34 5.33
C GLU A 308 -23.51 -19.24 6.53
N LYS A 309 -23.05 -20.50 6.44
CA LYS A 309 -23.19 -21.48 7.50
C LYS A 309 -21.81 -21.99 7.89
N VAL A 310 -21.47 -21.82 9.16
CA VAL A 310 -20.17 -22.24 9.71
C VAL A 310 -20.41 -23.16 10.91
N LYS A 311 -19.55 -24.16 11.06
CA LYS A 311 -19.58 -25.06 12.22
C LYS A 311 -18.87 -24.41 13.41
N PRO A 312 -19.48 -24.36 14.61
CA PRO A 312 -18.83 -23.88 15.83
C PRO A 312 -17.47 -24.53 16.10
N GLU A 313 -17.33 -25.83 15.84
CA GLU A 313 -16.06 -26.54 16.09
C GLU A 313 -14.92 -26.03 15.20
N LEU A 314 -15.23 -25.56 13.98
CA LEU A 314 -14.23 -24.99 13.08
C LEU A 314 -13.67 -23.68 13.66
N ILE A 315 -14.55 -22.81 14.19
CA ILE A 315 -14.16 -21.53 14.79
C ILE A 315 -13.27 -21.80 16.01
N ASN A 316 -13.76 -22.60 16.96
CA ASN A 316 -13.01 -22.97 18.16
C ASN A 316 -11.65 -23.57 17.83
N LYS A 317 -11.59 -24.54 16.90
CA LYS A 317 -10.34 -25.21 16.51
C LYS A 317 -9.33 -24.28 15.84
N ARG A 318 -9.80 -23.31 15.06
CA ARG A 318 -8.94 -22.37 14.32
C ARG A 318 -8.40 -21.28 15.22
N ILE A 319 -9.20 -20.75 16.14
CA ILE A 319 -8.77 -19.71 17.09
C ILE A 319 -7.96 -20.33 18.24
N GLY A 320 -8.30 -21.56 18.66
CA GLY A 320 -7.71 -22.19 19.85
C GLY A 320 -8.48 -21.91 21.13
N ILE A 321 -9.80 -21.70 21.04
CA ILE A 321 -10.70 -21.43 22.18
C ILE A 321 -11.74 -22.55 22.33
N SER A 322 -12.52 -22.53 23.41
CA SER A 322 -13.55 -23.53 23.71
C SER A 322 -14.88 -22.86 24.10
N GLU A 323 -15.42 -22.07 23.19
CA GLU A 323 -16.67 -21.34 23.41
C GLU A 323 -17.91 -22.12 22.95
N THR A 324 -19.05 -21.88 23.60
CA THR A 324 -20.33 -22.49 23.20
C THR A 324 -20.85 -21.88 21.88
N PRO A 325 -21.69 -22.58 21.10
CA PRO A 325 -22.28 -22.01 19.88
C PRO A 325 -23.04 -20.70 20.12
N SER A 326 -23.73 -20.59 21.28
CA SER A 326 -24.44 -19.36 21.67
C SER A 326 -23.47 -18.21 21.95
N SER A 327 -22.36 -18.48 22.64
CA SER A 327 -21.30 -17.50 22.87
C SER A 327 -20.68 -17.02 21.56
N LEU A 328 -20.32 -17.94 20.66
CA LEU A 328 -19.77 -17.61 19.34
C LEU A 328 -20.73 -16.76 18.49
N ALA A 329 -22.03 -17.08 18.52
CA ALA A 329 -23.05 -16.28 17.82
C ALA A 329 -23.10 -14.83 18.36
N LYS A 330 -22.95 -14.63 19.67
CA LYS A 330 -22.88 -13.29 20.28
C LYS A 330 -21.61 -12.56 19.85
N LEU A 331 -20.45 -13.22 19.88
CA LEU A 331 -19.18 -12.64 19.45
C LEU A 331 -19.25 -12.15 17.99
N LEU A 332 -19.75 -12.97 17.08
CA LEU A 332 -19.95 -12.58 15.68
C LEU A 332 -20.93 -11.43 15.52
N THR A 333 -22.02 -11.43 16.30
CA THR A 333 -23.02 -10.35 16.26
C THR A 333 -22.43 -9.01 16.71
N ARG A 334 -21.50 -9.00 17.68
CA ARG A 334 -20.72 -7.82 18.10
C ARG A 334 -19.83 -7.26 16.98
N MET A 335 -19.48 -8.08 15.97
CA MET A 335 -18.75 -7.64 14.77
C MET A 335 -19.69 -7.29 13.60
N CYS A 336 -20.95 -6.97 13.88
CA CYS A 336 -22.01 -6.72 12.90
C CYS A 336 -22.41 -7.94 12.05
N LEU A 337 -21.92 -9.15 12.35
CA LEU A 337 -22.29 -10.38 11.67
C LEU A 337 -23.41 -11.09 12.45
N LYS A 338 -24.65 -10.66 12.25
CA LYS A 338 -25.80 -11.18 13.00
C LYS A 338 -25.88 -12.70 12.84
N SER A 339 -25.72 -13.41 13.95
CA SER A 339 -25.53 -14.86 13.93
C SER A 339 -26.56 -15.56 14.80
N ASN A 340 -27.10 -16.68 14.30
CA ASN A 340 -28.05 -17.52 15.02
C ASN A 340 -27.59 -18.98 15.04
N VAL A 341 -27.82 -19.65 16.17
CA VAL A 341 -27.57 -21.08 16.30
C VAL A 341 -28.71 -21.87 15.64
N ILE A 342 -28.39 -22.81 14.77
CA ILE A 342 -29.37 -23.66 14.08
C ILE A 342 -29.02 -25.15 14.21
N GLY A 343 -29.99 -26.02 13.94
CA GLY A 343 -29.79 -27.47 13.91
C GLY A 343 -29.31 -28.05 15.24
N ASN A 344 -29.98 -27.68 16.34
CA ASN A 344 -29.67 -28.11 17.70
C ASN A 344 -28.24 -27.81 18.19
N GLY A 345 -27.60 -26.76 17.66
CA GLY A 345 -26.24 -26.36 18.08
C GLY A 345 -25.13 -26.71 17.09
N ASN A 346 -25.44 -27.44 16.01
CA ASN A 346 -24.43 -27.94 15.09
C ASN A 346 -23.89 -26.90 14.09
N HIS A 347 -24.64 -25.81 13.84
CA HIS A 347 -24.22 -24.78 12.89
C HIS A 347 -24.60 -23.38 13.39
N LEU A 348 -23.81 -22.39 12.98
CA LEU A 348 -24.15 -20.98 13.04
C LEU A 348 -24.60 -20.54 11.65
N GLU A 349 -25.80 -19.97 11.54
CA GLU A 349 -26.21 -19.19 10.38
C GLU A 349 -25.79 -17.74 10.62
N ILE A 350 -24.96 -17.23 9.71
CA ILE A 350 -24.31 -15.93 9.84
C ILE A 350 -24.80 -15.06 8.70
N GLU A 351 -25.40 -13.93 9.06
CA GLU A 351 -25.88 -12.94 8.11
C GLU A 351 -24.82 -11.86 7.93
N ILE A 352 -24.25 -11.80 6.73
CA ILE A 352 -23.22 -10.83 6.36
C ILE A 352 -23.91 -9.60 5.77
N PRO A 353 -23.81 -8.44 6.43
CA PRO A 353 -24.44 -7.21 5.96
C PRO A 353 -23.72 -6.64 4.72
N PRO A 354 -24.39 -5.79 3.92
CA PRO A 354 -23.77 -5.15 2.76
C PRO A 354 -22.59 -4.22 3.13
N THR A 355 -22.50 -3.79 4.39
CA THR A 355 -21.35 -3.03 4.91
C THR A 355 -20.08 -3.85 5.03
N ARG A 356 -20.18 -5.18 5.18
CA ARG A 356 -19.05 -6.10 5.37
C ARG A 356 -18.72 -6.84 4.07
N ALA A 357 -18.23 -6.07 3.10
CA ALA A 357 -17.79 -6.58 1.81
C ALA A 357 -16.46 -7.33 1.87
N ASP A 358 -15.72 -7.19 2.98
CA ASP A 358 -14.47 -7.87 3.28
C ASP A 358 -14.63 -9.37 3.56
N ILE A 359 -15.79 -9.80 4.05
CA ILE A 359 -16.06 -11.23 4.31
C ILE A 359 -16.23 -11.95 2.97
N ILE A 360 -15.24 -12.72 2.54
CA ILE A 360 -15.24 -13.48 1.29
C ILE A 360 -15.00 -14.97 1.52
N HIS A 361 -14.57 -15.35 2.72
CA HIS A 361 -14.29 -16.72 3.12
C HIS A 361 -14.68 -16.95 4.59
N ALA A 362 -14.89 -18.21 4.96
CA ALA A 362 -15.13 -18.62 6.35
C ALA A 362 -14.00 -18.21 7.32
N CYS A 363 -12.80 -17.89 6.81
CA CYS A 363 -11.69 -17.42 7.64
C CYS A 363 -11.92 -16.00 8.15
N ASP A 364 -12.58 -15.13 7.39
CA ASP A 364 -12.83 -13.74 7.78
C ASP A 364 -13.86 -13.70 8.93
N ILE A 365 -14.79 -14.66 8.94
CA ILE A 365 -15.70 -14.90 10.07
C ILE A 365 -14.93 -15.33 11.33
N ILE A 366 -13.90 -16.17 11.16
CA ILE A 366 -13.07 -16.66 12.27
C ILE A 366 -12.20 -15.51 12.83
N GLU A 367 -11.69 -14.65 11.96
CA GLU A 367 -10.98 -13.42 12.33
C GLU A 367 -11.87 -12.53 13.21
N ASP A 368 -13.08 -12.20 12.75
CA ASP A 368 -14.04 -11.40 13.52
C ASP A 368 -14.40 -12.04 14.87
N ALA A 369 -14.62 -13.36 14.90
CA ALA A 369 -14.88 -14.08 16.15
C ALA A 369 -13.70 -13.95 17.13
N ALA A 370 -12.46 -13.99 16.64
CA ALA A 370 -11.26 -13.82 17.46
C ALA A 370 -11.10 -12.37 17.95
N ILE A 371 -11.40 -11.38 17.12
CA ILE A 371 -11.37 -9.95 17.52
C ILE A 371 -12.40 -9.72 18.63
N ALA A 372 -13.64 -10.17 18.46
CA ALA A 372 -14.67 -10.03 19.48
C ALA A 372 -14.37 -10.79 20.78
N TYR A 373 -13.66 -11.91 20.69
CA TYR A 373 -13.18 -12.64 21.86
C TYR A 373 -12.07 -11.89 22.61
N GLY A 374 -11.27 -11.09 21.87
CA GLY A 374 -10.08 -10.40 22.36
C GLY A 374 -8.86 -11.32 22.30
N TYR A 375 -7.86 -10.94 21.52
CA TYR A 375 -6.67 -11.78 21.29
C TYR A 375 -5.92 -12.12 22.57
N ASN A 376 -5.85 -11.17 23.51
CA ASN A 376 -5.18 -11.37 24.80
C ASN A 376 -5.88 -12.38 25.71
N ASN A 377 -7.13 -12.75 25.43
CA ASN A 377 -7.85 -13.79 26.16
C ASN A 377 -7.56 -15.20 25.64
N ILE A 378 -6.92 -15.32 24.46
CA ILE A 378 -6.58 -16.62 23.86
C ILE A 378 -5.39 -17.21 24.60
N GLN A 379 -5.55 -18.43 25.13
CA GLN A 379 -4.45 -19.13 25.80
C GLN A 379 -3.33 -19.44 24.79
N MET A 380 -2.14 -18.90 25.03
CA MET A 380 -0.96 -19.24 24.24
C MET A 380 -0.61 -20.72 24.40
N VAL A 381 -0.48 -21.42 23.27
CA VAL A 381 -0.11 -22.84 23.22
C VAL A 381 1.09 -23.06 22.33
N ILE A 382 2.00 -23.95 22.75
CA ILE A 382 3.15 -24.35 21.94
C ILE A 382 2.73 -25.51 21.02
N PRO A 383 2.94 -25.42 19.70
CA PRO A 383 2.62 -26.53 18.79
C PRO A 383 3.48 -27.75 19.11
N LYS A 384 2.84 -28.91 19.30
CA LYS A 384 3.50 -30.18 19.65
C LYS A 384 4.10 -30.88 18.41
N THR A 385 4.92 -30.15 17.66
CA THR A 385 5.59 -30.67 16.46
C THR A 385 7.09 -30.59 16.66
N TYR A 386 7.76 -31.74 16.72
CA TYR A 386 9.22 -31.79 16.77
C TYR A 386 9.81 -31.55 15.39
N THR A 387 10.77 -30.63 15.29
CA THR A 387 11.50 -30.35 14.06
C THR A 387 12.98 -30.30 14.35
N ILE A 388 13.80 -30.83 13.43
CA ILE A 388 15.26 -30.73 13.49
C ILE A 388 15.67 -29.56 12.60
N ALA A 389 16.22 -28.52 13.21
CA ALA A 389 16.73 -27.37 12.49
C ALA A 389 18.00 -27.73 11.71
N ASN A 390 18.13 -27.24 10.49
CA ASN A 390 19.35 -27.33 9.68
C ASN A 390 19.76 -25.94 9.22
N GLN A 391 21.06 -25.66 9.28
CA GLN A 391 21.61 -24.43 8.71
C GLN A 391 21.78 -24.60 7.20
N LEU A 392 21.54 -23.54 6.43
CA LEU A 392 21.92 -23.52 5.03
C LEU A 392 23.47 -23.56 4.96
N PRO A 393 24.09 -24.54 4.27
CA PRO A 393 25.54 -24.73 4.28
C PRO A 393 26.33 -23.46 3.92
N LEU A 394 25.87 -22.70 2.93
CA LEU A 394 26.48 -21.43 2.52
C LEU A 394 26.48 -20.38 3.63
N ASN A 395 25.38 -20.25 4.39
CA ASN A 395 25.30 -19.31 5.50
C ASN A 395 26.16 -19.75 6.68
N LYS A 396 26.21 -21.06 6.97
CA LYS A 396 27.11 -21.61 7.98
C LYS A 396 28.57 -21.29 7.63
N LEU A 397 28.98 -21.52 6.38
CA LEU A 397 30.32 -21.19 5.91
C LEU A 397 30.61 -19.69 6.02
N SER A 398 29.66 -18.86 5.58
CA SER A 398 29.79 -17.40 5.66
C SER A 398 30.03 -16.93 7.10
N GLU A 399 29.30 -17.49 8.06
CA GLU A 399 29.41 -17.12 9.47
C GLU A 399 30.76 -17.53 10.09
N LEU A 400 31.26 -18.72 9.74
CA LEU A 400 32.61 -19.15 10.15
C LEU A 400 33.68 -18.19 9.62
N LEU A 401 33.60 -17.85 8.33
CA LEU A 401 34.55 -16.92 7.71
C LEU A 401 34.47 -15.51 8.32
N ARG A 402 33.27 -15.02 8.68
CA ARG A 402 33.14 -13.71 9.36
C ARG A 402 33.92 -13.66 10.67
N LEU A 403 33.78 -14.69 11.50
CA LEU A 403 34.48 -14.79 12.78
C LEU A 403 36.00 -14.81 12.58
N ASP A 404 36.48 -15.56 11.59
CA ASP A 404 37.90 -15.66 11.30
C ASP A 404 38.50 -14.39 10.68
N LEU A 405 37.77 -13.66 9.83
CA LEU A 405 38.21 -12.38 9.29
C LEU A 405 38.26 -11.30 10.38
N ALA A 406 37.29 -11.32 11.30
CA ALA A 406 37.35 -10.52 12.51
C ALA A 406 38.56 -10.87 13.38
N ALA A 407 38.88 -12.16 13.54
CA ALA A 407 40.08 -12.62 14.25
C ALA A 407 41.39 -12.23 13.54
N ALA A 408 41.39 -12.10 12.20
CA ALA A 408 42.48 -11.53 11.42
C ALA A 408 42.58 -9.99 11.55
N GLY A 409 41.69 -9.38 12.35
CA GLY A 409 41.67 -7.96 12.66
C GLY A 409 41.12 -7.09 11.53
N PHE A 410 40.27 -7.65 10.65
CA PHE A 410 39.45 -6.87 9.74
C PHE A 410 38.10 -6.55 10.40
N THR A 411 37.52 -5.41 10.05
CA THR A 411 36.22 -4.97 10.55
C THR A 411 35.15 -5.19 9.50
N GLU A 412 34.05 -5.86 9.85
CA GLU A 412 32.96 -6.09 8.91
C GLU A 412 32.20 -4.78 8.62
N ALA A 413 31.83 -4.57 7.35
CA ALA A 413 30.96 -3.50 6.90
C ALA A 413 29.61 -4.05 6.43
N LEU A 414 28.60 -3.18 6.40
CA LEU A 414 27.27 -3.50 5.87
C LEU A 414 26.92 -2.49 4.77
N THR A 415 27.24 -2.83 3.52
CA THR A 415 27.00 -1.96 2.37
C THR A 415 25.59 -2.13 1.80
N PHE A 416 25.11 -1.11 1.09
CA PHE A 416 23.84 -1.21 0.37
C PHE A 416 23.94 -2.16 -0.82
N ALA A 417 22.87 -2.93 -1.05
CA ALA A 417 22.76 -3.81 -2.22
C ALA A 417 22.50 -3.04 -3.52
N LEU A 418 22.04 -1.79 -3.42
CA LEU A 418 21.74 -0.91 -4.56
C LEU A 418 22.79 0.20 -4.65
N CYS A 419 23.18 0.52 -5.88
CA CYS A 419 24.15 1.57 -6.17
C CYS A 419 23.86 2.25 -7.53
N SER A 420 24.66 3.27 -7.84
CA SER A 420 24.63 3.90 -9.15
C SER A 420 25.38 3.08 -10.20
N GLN A 421 25.08 3.31 -11.48
CA GLN A 421 25.78 2.63 -12.57
C GLN A 421 27.28 2.96 -12.57
N GLU A 422 27.64 4.21 -12.25
CA GLU A 422 29.03 4.66 -12.19
C GLU A 422 29.85 3.88 -11.13
N ASP A 423 29.25 3.48 -10.01
CA ASP A 423 29.96 2.82 -8.91
C ASP A 423 30.54 1.45 -9.32
N ILE A 424 29.79 0.71 -10.13
CA ILE A 424 30.17 -0.65 -10.56
C ILE A 424 30.80 -0.69 -11.96
N ALA A 425 30.84 0.45 -12.67
CA ALA A 425 31.33 0.55 -14.03
C ALA A 425 32.39 1.66 -14.16
N ASP A 426 31.98 2.90 -14.40
CA ASP A 426 32.88 4.02 -14.75
C ASP A 426 33.97 4.27 -13.70
N LYS A 427 33.63 4.17 -12.40
CA LYS A 427 34.58 4.33 -11.30
C LYS A 427 35.58 3.19 -11.21
N LEU A 428 35.25 2.00 -11.74
CA LEU A 428 36.12 0.82 -11.84
C LEU A 428 36.79 0.68 -13.22
N GLY A 429 36.61 1.66 -14.11
CA GLY A 429 37.19 1.66 -15.46
C GLY A 429 36.55 0.64 -16.41
N LEU A 430 35.29 0.28 -16.19
CA LEU A 430 34.52 -0.65 -17.01
C LEU A 430 33.35 0.07 -17.68
N ASP A 431 32.94 -0.42 -18.85
CA ASP A 431 31.64 -0.04 -19.43
C ASP A 431 30.51 -0.82 -18.72
N ILE A 432 29.38 -0.15 -18.46
CA ILE A 432 28.23 -0.76 -17.77
C ILE A 432 27.69 -2.02 -18.48
N SER A 433 27.81 -2.11 -19.81
CA SER A 433 27.37 -3.28 -20.58
C SER A 433 28.19 -4.55 -20.27
N ALA A 434 29.44 -4.40 -19.82
CA ALA A 434 30.32 -5.50 -19.46
C ALA A 434 30.09 -6.05 -18.04
N THR A 435 29.31 -5.35 -17.20
CA THR A 435 29.12 -5.71 -15.78
C THR A 435 28.06 -6.79 -15.55
N ASN A 436 27.23 -7.10 -16.55
CA ASN A 436 26.04 -7.94 -16.42
C ASN A 436 25.07 -7.49 -15.29
N ALA A 437 25.09 -6.22 -14.91
CA ALA A 437 24.26 -5.67 -13.85
C ALA A 437 22.75 -5.72 -14.17
N VAL A 438 21.95 -5.85 -13.10
CA VAL A 438 20.49 -5.71 -13.14
C VAL A 438 20.10 -4.25 -12.90
N ARG A 439 19.23 -3.70 -13.74
CA ARG A 439 18.78 -2.29 -13.69
C ARG A 439 17.40 -2.16 -13.06
N ILE A 440 17.24 -1.17 -12.19
CA ILE A 440 15.97 -0.83 -11.56
C ILE A 440 15.19 0.12 -12.46
N ALA A 441 13.90 -0.16 -12.68
CA ALA A 441 13.01 0.73 -13.42
C ALA A 441 12.57 1.92 -12.55
N ASN A 442 12.58 3.13 -13.14
CA ASN A 442 12.15 4.38 -12.50
C ASN A 442 12.76 4.63 -11.11
N PRO A 443 14.11 4.60 -10.97
CA PRO A 443 14.77 4.79 -9.68
C PRO A 443 14.55 6.22 -9.15
N LYS A 444 14.29 6.36 -7.85
CA LYS A 444 14.06 7.67 -7.21
C LYS A 444 15.33 8.52 -7.12
N THR A 445 16.48 7.89 -6.97
CA THR A 445 17.80 8.52 -6.84
C THR A 445 18.80 7.79 -7.73
N LEU A 446 19.91 8.44 -8.06
CA LEU A 446 20.99 7.83 -8.84
C LEU A 446 21.61 6.62 -8.13
N GLU A 447 21.65 6.64 -6.81
CA GLU A 447 22.16 5.56 -5.96
C GLU A 447 21.32 4.26 -6.02
N PHE A 448 20.15 4.28 -6.67
CA PHE A 448 19.28 3.09 -6.81
C PHE A 448 19.09 2.68 -8.27
N GLN A 449 20.07 2.93 -9.15
CA GLN A 449 19.96 2.58 -10.56
C GLN A 449 20.17 1.08 -10.84
N VAL A 450 21.06 0.44 -10.08
CA VAL A 450 21.44 -0.97 -10.28
C VAL A 450 21.58 -1.71 -8.96
N ALA A 451 21.48 -3.03 -9.01
CA ALA A 451 21.95 -3.89 -7.93
C ALA A 451 23.48 -4.10 -8.07
N ARG A 452 24.18 -4.19 -6.94
CA ARG A 452 25.64 -4.36 -6.89
C ARG A 452 26.10 -5.64 -7.59
N THR A 453 27.16 -5.52 -8.39
CA THR A 453 27.85 -6.65 -9.06
C THR A 453 29.17 -7.01 -8.40
N THR A 454 29.58 -6.25 -7.38
CA THR A 454 30.80 -6.39 -6.58
C THR A 454 30.56 -5.66 -5.26
N LEU A 455 31.21 -6.11 -4.18
CA LEU A 455 31.17 -5.46 -2.86
C LEU A 455 32.18 -4.31 -2.73
N LEU A 456 33.17 -4.25 -3.62
CA LEU A 456 34.27 -3.29 -3.57
C LEU A 456 33.81 -1.82 -3.53
N PRO A 457 32.88 -1.35 -4.38
CA PRO A 457 32.44 0.06 -4.36
C PRO A 457 31.84 0.48 -3.03
N GLY A 458 31.06 -0.40 -2.40
CA GLY A 458 30.47 -0.15 -1.09
C GLY A 458 31.54 0.01 -0.01
N LEU A 459 32.54 -0.87 -0.01
CA LEU A 459 33.68 -0.80 0.91
C LEU A 459 34.51 0.48 0.71
N LEU A 460 34.75 0.91 -0.53
CA LEU A 460 35.45 2.16 -0.82
C LEU A 460 34.66 3.39 -0.37
N LYS A 461 33.33 3.42 -0.61
CA LYS A 461 32.44 4.46 -0.09
C LYS A 461 32.45 4.51 1.44
N THR A 462 32.52 3.35 2.10
CA THR A 462 32.67 3.29 3.56
C THR A 462 33.97 3.93 4.03
N ILE A 463 35.11 3.68 3.37
CA ILE A 463 36.35 4.41 3.68
C ILE A 463 36.17 5.92 3.47
N ALA A 464 35.54 6.31 2.35
CA ALA A 464 35.37 7.72 2.01
C ALA A 464 34.55 8.48 3.06
N ALA A 465 33.54 7.84 3.66
CA ALA A 465 32.78 8.38 4.78
C ALA A 465 33.57 8.41 6.11
N ASN A 466 34.61 7.59 6.24
CA ASN A 466 35.37 7.37 7.48
C ASN A 466 36.84 7.82 7.40
N ARG A 467 37.18 8.80 6.54
CA ARG A 467 38.55 9.31 6.34
C ARG A 467 39.26 9.79 7.62
N LYS A 468 38.51 10.11 8.67
CA LYS A 468 39.06 10.56 9.97
C LYS A 468 39.57 9.43 10.85
N MET A 469 39.26 8.18 10.51
CA MET A 469 39.63 7.02 11.30
C MET A 469 41.14 6.73 11.23
N PRO A 470 41.75 6.18 12.30
CA PRO A 470 43.15 5.81 12.29
C PRO A 470 43.49 4.79 11.20
N LEU A 471 44.64 5.00 10.54
CA LEU A 471 45.20 4.02 9.61
C LEU A 471 45.98 2.92 10.37
N PRO A 472 46.05 1.68 9.85
CA PRO A 472 45.41 1.21 8.62
C PRO A 472 43.92 0.89 8.80
N LEU A 473 43.11 1.16 7.76
CA LEU A 473 41.74 0.69 7.69
C LEU A 473 41.69 -0.68 7.01
N LYS A 474 41.15 -1.67 7.74
CA LYS A 474 40.99 -3.05 7.28
C LYS A 474 39.51 -3.39 7.33
N LEU A 475 38.83 -3.34 6.19
CA LEU A 475 37.40 -3.61 6.12
C LEU A 475 37.14 -4.88 5.31
N PHE A 476 36.07 -5.59 5.65
CA PHE A 476 35.59 -6.71 4.85
C PHE A 476 34.06 -6.78 4.84
N GLU A 477 33.50 -7.51 3.89
CA GLU A 477 32.09 -7.86 3.86
C GLU A 477 31.93 -9.24 3.22
N ILE A 478 31.03 -10.07 3.77
CA ILE A 478 30.63 -11.35 3.18
C ILE A 478 29.13 -11.30 2.87
N SER A 479 28.79 -11.01 1.62
CA SER A 479 27.41 -10.75 1.19
C SER A 479 27.15 -11.05 -0.30
N ASP A 480 25.88 -11.00 -0.69
CA ASP A 480 25.44 -11.33 -2.04
C ASP A 480 25.61 -10.17 -3.03
N ILE A 481 26.11 -10.48 -4.23
CA ILE A 481 26.02 -9.64 -5.43
C ILE A 481 24.95 -10.18 -6.37
N VAL A 482 24.47 -9.37 -7.32
CA VAL A 482 23.43 -9.77 -8.29
C VAL A 482 23.96 -9.62 -9.71
N VAL A 483 23.84 -10.69 -10.50
CA VAL A 483 24.25 -10.73 -11.91
C VAL A 483 23.12 -11.30 -12.75
N LYS A 484 22.94 -10.80 -13.98
CA LYS A 484 22.00 -11.39 -14.95
C LYS A 484 22.42 -12.82 -15.28
N ASP A 485 21.46 -13.75 -15.23
CA ASP A 485 21.66 -15.15 -15.60
C ASP A 485 20.42 -15.62 -16.38
N PRO A 486 20.52 -15.87 -17.69
CA PRO A 486 19.37 -16.31 -18.49
C PRO A 486 18.91 -17.73 -18.16
N ASN A 487 19.66 -18.49 -17.36
CA ASN A 487 19.32 -19.85 -16.97
C ASN A 487 18.50 -19.92 -15.67
N THR A 488 18.21 -18.78 -15.03
CA THR A 488 17.31 -18.71 -13.87
C THR A 488 15.93 -18.23 -14.29
N ASP A 489 14.91 -18.67 -13.54
CA ASP A 489 13.50 -18.31 -13.76
C ASP A 489 13.24 -16.79 -13.68
N VAL A 490 13.99 -16.09 -12.82
CA VAL A 490 13.92 -14.63 -12.63
C VAL A 490 14.87 -13.84 -13.54
N GLY A 491 15.73 -14.52 -14.32
CA GLY A 491 16.71 -13.88 -15.22
C GLY A 491 17.93 -13.25 -14.53
N ALA A 492 18.10 -13.50 -13.23
CA ALA A 492 19.23 -13.03 -12.42
C ALA A 492 19.60 -14.08 -11.37
N LYS A 493 20.83 -14.03 -10.87
CA LYS A 493 21.36 -14.92 -9.84
C LYS A 493 22.18 -14.15 -8.81
N ASN A 494 22.09 -14.60 -7.56
CA ASN A 494 22.90 -14.07 -6.47
C ASN A 494 24.18 -14.90 -6.34
N TYR A 495 25.29 -14.24 -6.02
CA TYR A 495 26.55 -14.91 -5.68
C TYR A 495 27.09 -14.39 -4.36
N ARG A 496 27.41 -15.28 -3.42
CA ARG A 496 28.01 -14.91 -2.14
C ARG A 496 29.49 -14.59 -2.33
N HIS A 497 29.85 -13.33 -2.14
CA HIS A 497 31.24 -12.87 -2.22
C HIS A 497 31.78 -12.51 -0.85
N LEU A 498 33.05 -12.81 -0.62
CA LEU A 498 33.88 -12.25 0.44
C LEU A 498 34.76 -11.18 -0.21
N CYS A 499 34.60 -9.94 0.20
CA CYS A 499 35.45 -8.84 -0.22
C CYS A 499 36.15 -8.22 0.97
N ALA A 500 37.43 -7.89 0.83
CA ALA A 500 38.24 -7.25 1.86
C ALA A 500 39.15 -6.18 1.24
N ILE A 501 39.40 -5.12 2.00
CA ILE A 501 40.22 -3.99 1.59
C ILE A 501 41.21 -3.61 2.70
N TYR A 502 42.41 -3.20 2.28
CA TYR A 502 43.45 -2.66 3.14
C TYR A 502 43.83 -1.27 2.64
N TYR A 503 43.58 -0.25 3.45
CA TYR A 503 43.81 1.16 3.12
C TYR A 503 44.80 1.79 4.10
N ASN A 504 45.96 2.20 3.60
CA ASN A 504 47.07 2.75 4.41
C ASN A 504 48.04 3.56 3.53
N LYS A 505 49.06 4.17 4.13
CA LYS A 505 50.13 4.90 3.42
C LYS A 505 50.86 4.05 2.38
N SER A 506 50.94 2.73 2.60
CA SER A 506 51.37 1.73 1.62
C SER A 506 50.18 0.81 1.27
N PRO A 507 50.11 0.27 0.03
CA PRO A 507 48.97 -0.52 -0.41
C PRO A 507 48.78 -1.83 0.36
N GLY A 508 49.83 -2.41 0.94
CA GLY A 508 49.75 -3.67 1.68
C GLY A 508 49.28 -4.86 0.84
N PHE A 509 49.77 -5.00 -0.39
CA PHE A 509 49.40 -6.11 -1.29
C PHE A 509 49.71 -7.47 -0.65
N GLU A 510 50.85 -7.57 0.03
CA GLU A 510 51.29 -8.73 0.80
C GLU A 510 50.36 -9.08 1.97
N ILE A 511 49.66 -8.09 2.56
CA ILE A 511 48.70 -8.31 3.64
C ILE A 511 47.41 -8.90 3.09
N ILE A 512 46.91 -8.36 1.96
CA ILE A 512 45.72 -8.89 1.29
C ILE A 512 45.99 -10.28 0.68
N HIS A 513 47.19 -10.51 0.14
CA HIS A 513 47.63 -11.84 -0.26
C HIS A 513 47.64 -12.81 0.93
N GLY A 514 48.25 -12.41 2.06
CA GLY A 514 48.24 -13.22 3.27
C GLY A 514 46.84 -13.48 3.84
N LEU A 515 45.89 -12.55 3.64
CA LEU A 515 44.49 -12.76 3.98
C LEU A 515 43.86 -13.85 3.10
N LEU A 516 44.11 -13.84 1.79
CA LEU A 516 43.67 -14.91 0.89
C LEU A 516 44.26 -16.26 1.32
N ASP A 517 45.56 -16.32 1.61
CA ASP A 517 46.24 -17.54 2.07
C ASP A 517 45.60 -18.05 3.37
N ARG A 518 45.28 -17.14 4.29
CA ARG A 518 44.57 -17.48 5.54
C ARG A 518 43.17 -18.01 5.27
N VAL A 519 42.40 -17.39 4.38
CA VAL A 519 41.06 -17.87 4.01
C VAL A 519 41.14 -19.26 3.39
N MET A 520 42.07 -19.51 2.47
CA MET A 520 42.25 -20.83 1.87
C MET A 520 42.69 -21.89 2.88
N GLN A 521 43.53 -21.51 3.85
CA GLN A 521 43.89 -22.40 4.98
C GLN A 521 42.66 -22.78 5.82
N LEU A 522 41.78 -21.82 6.12
CA LEU A 522 40.55 -22.06 6.88
C LEU A 522 39.55 -22.94 6.12
N LEU A 523 39.54 -22.83 4.80
CA LEU A 523 38.74 -23.66 3.89
C LEU A 523 39.39 -25.02 3.60
N GLU A 524 40.55 -25.31 4.19
CA GLU A 524 41.35 -26.52 3.95
C GLU A 524 41.74 -26.72 2.46
N VAL A 525 41.95 -25.62 1.73
CA VAL A 525 42.34 -25.62 0.32
C VAL A 525 43.86 -25.43 0.20
N PRO A 526 44.63 -26.43 -0.25
CA PRO A 526 46.09 -26.33 -0.33
C PRO A 526 46.55 -25.40 -1.47
N PRO A 527 47.74 -24.80 -1.42
CA PRO A 527 48.28 -23.97 -2.50
C PRO A 527 48.92 -24.84 -3.61
N ASN A 528 48.11 -25.57 -4.38
CA ASN A 528 48.57 -26.38 -5.52
C ASN A 528 47.54 -26.42 -6.66
N GLU A 529 47.99 -26.79 -7.87
CA GLU A 529 47.15 -26.80 -9.08
C GLU A 529 46.13 -27.94 -9.13
N GLU A 530 46.47 -29.13 -8.62
CA GLU A 530 45.63 -30.33 -8.82
C GLU A 530 44.38 -30.37 -7.94
N LYS A 531 44.47 -29.92 -6.69
CA LYS A 531 43.37 -30.01 -5.69
C LYS A 531 43.21 -28.76 -4.85
N GLY A 532 43.90 -27.69 -5.21
CA GLY A 532 44.09 -26.52 -4.39
C GLY A 532 43.63 -25.22 -5.02
N TYR A 533 44.31 -24.13 -4.64
CA TYR A 533 44.20 -22.83 -5.29
C TYR A 533 45.55 -22.38 -5.86
N THR A 534 45.49 -21.55 -6.89
CA THR A 534 46.65 -20.86 -7.48
C THR A 534 46.33 -19.41 -7.77
N ILE A 535 47.38 -18.60 -7.80
CA ILE A 535 47.32 -17.17 -8.07
C ILE A 535 48.07 -16.94 -9.38
N LYS A 536 47.37 -16.43 -10.40
CA LYS A 536 47.95 -16.16 -11.71
C LYS A 536 47.95 -14.65 -11.95
N ALA A 537 49.09 -14.11 -12.34
CA ALA A 537 49.19 -12.70 -12.70
C ALA A 537 48.17 -12.38 -13.80
N ALA A 538 47.41 -11.30 -13.59
CA ALA A 538 46.32 -10.91 -14.46
C ALA A 538 46.28 -9.39 -14.58
N GLU A 539 45.58 -8.89 -15.59
CA GLU A 539 45.27 -7.47 -15.73
C GLU A 539 43.81 -7.21 -15.34
N GLY A 540 43.52 -6.02 -14.83
CA GLY A 540 42.16 -5.62 -14.48
C GLY A 540 42.02 -4.10 -14.45
N SER A 541 40.95 -3.58 -15.05
CA SER A 541 40.73 -2.13 -15.18
C SER A 541 40.71 -1.39 -13.84
N ALA A 542 40.27 -2.05 -12.78
CA ALA A 542 40.21 -1.48 -11.44
C ALA A 542 41.55 -1.53 -10.68
N PHE A 543 42.57 -2.21 -11.22
CA PHE A 543 43.82 -2.50 -10.53
C PHE A 543 45.04 -1.87 -11.24
N PHE A 544 46.10 -1.63 -10.47
CA PHE A 544 47.35 -1.10 -11.00
C PHE A 544 48.10 -2.16 -11.82
N PRO A 545 48.59 -1.84 -13.05
CA PRO A 545 49.25 -2.82 -13.92
C PRO A 545 50.41 -3.55 -13.25
N GLY A 546 50.49 -4.87 -13.46
CA GLY A 546 51.49 -5.73 -12.83
C GLY A 546 51.32 -5.94 -11.31
N ARG A 547 50.24 -5.42 -10.69
CA ARG A 547 49.90 -5.60 -9.27
C ARG A 547 48.48 -6.13 -9.10
N CYS A 548 48.08 -7.04 -9.98
CA CYS A 548 46.79 -7.72 -10.00
C CYS A 548 47.00 -9.22 -10.27
N ALA A 549 46.18 -10.04 -9.63
CA ALA A 549 46.15 -11.47 -9.88
C ALA A 549 44.73 -12.03 -9.80
N GLU A 550 44.50 -13.09 -10.56
CA GLU A 550 43.27 -13.86 -10.55
C GLU A 550 43.46 -15.13 -9.72
N VAL A 551 42.46 -15.44 -8.90
CA VAL A 551 42.46 -16.59 -8.00
C VAL A 551 41.71 -17.73 -8.67
N PHE A 552 42.39 -18.85 -8.88
CA PHE A 552 41.79 -20.08 -9.38
C PHE A 552 41.72 -21.10 -8.26
N ALA A 553 40.56 -21.73 -8.06
CA ALA A 553 40.38 -22.84 -7.13
C ALA A 553 39.34 -23.82 -7.69
N LYS A 554 39.51 -25.13 -7.39
CA LYS A 554 38.63 -26.19 -7.89
C LYS A 554 38.37 -26.13 -9.41
N GLY A 555 39.38 -25.76 -10.19
CA GLY A 555 39.31 -25.71 -11.66
C GLY A 555 38.58 -24.50 -12.25
N GLN A 556 38.20 -23.49 -11.46
CA GLN A 556 37.52 -22.28 -11.95
C GLN A 556 38.10 -21.00 -11.34
N SER A 557 37.87 -19.87 -12.01
CA SER A 557 38.15 -18.55 -11.43
C SER A 557 37.16 -18.28 -10.30
N VAL A 558 37.68 -17.95 -9.12
CA VAL A 558 36.87 -17.65 -7.93
C VAL A 558 36.94 -16.18 -7.56
N GLY A 559 37.85 -15.38 -8.12
CA GLY A 559 37.93 -13.96 -7.80
C GLY A 559 39.26 -13.31 -8.16
N LYS A 560 39.47 -12.08 -7.66
CA LYS A 560 40.65 -11.27 -7.96
C LYS A 560 41.22 -10.64 -6.69
N LEU A 561 42.53 -10.42 -6.68
CA LEU A 561 43.22 -9.60 -5.68
C LEU A 561 44.22 -8.67 -6.35
N GLY A 562 44.41 -7.48 -5.79
CA GLY A 562 45.31 -6.50 -6.39
C GLY A 562 45.38 -5.17 -5.64
N VAL A 563 46.34 -4.35 -6.06
CA VAL A 563 46.41 -2.93 -5.69
C VAL A 563 45.48 -2.15 -6.60
N LEU A 564 44.58 -1.35 -6.04
CA LEU A 564 43.63 -0.55 -6.82
C LEU A 564 44.36 0.51 -7.66
N HIS A 565 43.85 0.75 -8.87
CA HIS A 565 44.38 1.78 -9.75
C HIS A 565 44.18 3.18 -9.14
N PRO A 566 45.15 4.11 -9.25
CA PRO A 566 45.00 5.48 -8.73
C PRO A 566 43.73 6.19 -9.21
N ASP A 567 43.29 5.94 -10.44
CA ASP A 567 42.04 6.49 -10.99
C ASP A 567 40.81 6.02 -10.20
N VAL A 568 40.76 4.75 -9.77
CA VAL A 568 39.65 4.24 -8.95
C VAL A 568 39.66 4.94 -7.59
N ILE A 569 40.83 4.98 -6.94
CA ILE A 569 41.01 5.64 -5.64
C ILE A 569 40.53 7.09 -5.69
N THR A 570 40.97 7.85 -6.68
CA THR A 570 40.60 9.26 -6.85
C THR A 570 39.13 9.45 -7.23
N LYS A 571 38.54 8.58 -8.07
CA LYS A 571 37.10 8.62 -8.41
C LYS A 571 36.18 8.28 -7.23
N PHE A 572 36.66 7.50 -6.25
CA PHE A 572 36.00 7.32 -4.95
C PHE A 572 36.45 8.34 -3.89
N GLU A 573 37.14 9.40 -4.32
CA GLU A 573 37.63 10.51 -3.50
C GLU A 573 38.55 10.09 -2.35
N LEU A 574 39.30 9.01 -2.52
CA LEU A 574 40.30 8.53 -1.58
C LEU A 574 41.68 9.09 -1.92
N THR A 575 42.59 9.12 -0.93
CA THR A 575 43.91 9.76 -1.06
C THR A 575 45.08 8.79 -0.89
N MET A 576 44.89 7.70 -0.17
CA MET A 576 45.93 6.71 0.10
C MET A 576 45.77 5.48 -0.81
N PRO A 577 46.84 4.72 -1.07
CA PRO A 577 46.74 3.48 -1.81
C PRO A 577 45.89 2.43 -1.06
N CYS A 578 45.26 1.53 -1.83
CA CYS A 578 44.41 0.47 -1.30
C CYS A 578 44.70 -0.84 -2.03
N SER A 579 44.75 -1.95 -1.29
CA SER A 579 44.65 -3.29 -1.89
C SER A 579 43.30 -3.91 -1.59
N ALA A 580 42.78 -4.70 -2.51
CA ALA A 580 41.50 -5.38 -2.39
C ALA A 580 41.62 -6.86 -2.75
N LEU A 581 40.76 -7.67 -2.13
CA LEU A 581 40.48 -9.07 -2.44
C LEU A 581 38.98 -9.20 -2.59
N GLU A 582 38.51 -9.89 -3.62
CA GLU A 582 37.12 -10.30 -3.73
C GLU A 582 37.04 -11.70 -4.33
N ILE A 583 36.41 -12.63 -3.61
CA ILE A 583 36.23 -14.03 -4.04
C ILE A 583 34.78 -14.49 -3.84
N ASN A 584 34.27 -15.26 -4.80
CA ASN A 584 33.07 -16.07 -4.67
C ASN A 584 33.34 -17.24 -3.75
N ILE A 585 32.61 -17.33 -2.63
CA ILE A 585 32.81 -18.40 -1.64
C ILE A 585 31.91 -19.62 -1.87
N GLU A 586 30.90 -19.53 -2.75
CA GLU A 586 30.00 -20.65 -3.03
C GLU A 586 30.70 -21.93 -3.50
N PRO A 587 31.75 -21.87 -4.33
CA PRO A 587 32.49 -23.07 -4.73
C PRO A 587 33.12 -23.86 -3.57
N PHE A 588 33.23 -23.27 -2.38
CA PHE A 588 33.89 -23.88 -1.21
C PHE A 588 32.91 -24.49 -0.21
N VAL A 589 31.60 -24.37 -0.46
CA VAL A 589 30.57 -25.18 0.21
C VAL A 589 30.67 -26.62 -0.28
#